data_AF-A0AAV0I2U8-F1
#
_entry.id   AF-A0AAV0I2U8-F1
#
_cell.length_a   1.000
_cell.length_b   1.000
_cell.length_c   1.000
_cell.angle_alpha   90.00
_cell.angle_beta   90.00
_cell.angle_gamma   90.00
#
_symmetry.space_group_name_H-M   'P 1'
#
loop_
_entity.id
_entity.type
_entity.pdbx_description
1 polymer ?
#
loop_
_entity_poly.entity_id
_entity_poly.type
_entity_poly.pdbx_seq_one_letter_code
_entity_poly.pdbx_strand_id
1 'polypeptide(L)'
;MEELCYGWKNSDHYFLWVVRASEEEKFPPSFDPSDEKGLVVSWCPQLEVLNHESVGCFVTHCGWNSMLEALSLGVPMVAMPQWTDQGTNAKYI
;
A
#
# COMPACT_ATOMS: atom_id res chain seq x y z
N MET A 1 8.92 -3.67 7.96
CA MET A 1 7.80 -2.85 8.44
C MET A 1 8.31 -1.50 8.92
N GLU A 2 9.35 -1.47 9.74
CA GLU A 2 10.02 -0.25 10.22
C GLU A 2 10.31 0.78 9.12
N GLU A 3 11.04 0.41 8.06
CA GLU A 3 11.35 1.34 6.94
C GLU A 3 10.10 1.89 6.23
N LEU A 4 9.01 1.11 6.15
CA LEU A 4 7.75 1.59 5.58
C LEU A 4 7.09 2.61 6.50
N CYS A 5 7.05 2.36 7.81
CA CYS A 5 6.55 3.30 8.81
C CYS A 5 7.29 4.64 8.73
N TYR A 6 8.63 4.62 8.62
CA TYR A 6 9.42 5.83 8.41
C TYR A 6 9.15 6.47 7.05
N GLY A 7 9.02 5.68 5.99
CA GLY A 7 8.68 6.15 4.66
C GLY A 7 7.37 6.94 4.64
N TRP A 8 6.30 6.40 5.24
CA TRP A 8 5.01 7.08 5.32
C TRP A 8 5.11 8.41 6.07
N LYS A 9 5.70 8.39 7.27
CA LYS A 9 5.85 9.58 8.10
C LYS A 9 6.67 10.69 7.42
N ASN A 10 7.70 10.32 6.68
CA ASN A 10 8.60 11.26 6.02
C ASN A 10 8.14 11.68 4.61
N SER A 11 7.18 10.96 4.01
CA SER A 11 6.69 11.24 2.66
C SER A 11 5.87 12.53 2.55
N ASP A 12 5.36 13.04 3.68
CA ASP A 12 4.45 14.19 3.78
C ASP A 12 3.13 14.04 2.99
N HIS A 13 2.82 12.83 2.52
CA HIS A 13 1.60 12.51 1.78
C HIS A 13 0.53 11.88 2.67
N TYR A 14 -0.74 12.10 2.33
CA TYR A 14 -1.84 11.33 2.89
C TYR A 14 -1.77 9.89 2.41
N PHE A 15 -2.02 8.92 3.29
CA PHE A 15 -1.97 7.51 2.94
C PHE A 15 -3.08 6.70 3.61
N LEU A 16 -3.55 5.68 2.89
CA LEU A 16 -4.31 4.57 3.42
C LEU A 16 -3.43 3.32 3.37
N TRP A 17 -3.14 2.74 4.53
CA TRP A 17 -2.30 1.55 4.61
C TRP A 17 -3.08 0.37 5.17
N VAL A 18 -3.22 -0.67 4.34
CA VAL A 18 -3.89 -1.91 4.73
C VAL A 18 -2.88 -2.86 5.36
N VAL A 19 -2.96 -3.06 6.68
CA VAL A 19 -2.06 -3.91 7.44
C VAL A 19 -2.89 -4.93 8.22
N ARG A 20 -2.65 -6.22 8.00
CA ARG A 20 -3.35 -7.27 8.77
C ARG A 20 -3.07 -7.10 10.26
N ALA A 21 -4.07 -7.35 11.11
CA ALA A 21 -3.91 -7.24 12.56
C ALA A 21 -2.72 -8.04 13.11
N SER A 22 -2.39 -9.19 12.51
CA SER A 22 -1.22 -10.01 12.88
C SER A 22 0.14 -9.38 12.58
N GLU A 23 0.17 -8.30 11.79
CA GLU A 23 1.38 -7.60 11.34
C GLU A 23 1.55 -6.27 12.07
N GLU A 24 0.51 -5.75 12.75
CA GLU A 24 0.57 -4.49 13.50
C GLU A 24 1.58 -4.56 14.67
N GLU A 25 1.80 -5.74 15.25
CA GLU A 25 2.83 -5.97 16.27
C GLU A 25 4.26 -5.70 15.76
N LYS A 26 4.45 -5.60 14.44
CA LYS A 26 5.74 -5.31 13.80
C LYS A 26 6.00 -3.82 13.62
N PHE A 27 5.08 -2.95 14.02
CA PHE A 27 5.31 -1.50 14.00
C PHE A 27 6.41 -1.11 15.01
N PRO A 28 7.30 -0.19 14.64
CA PRO A 28 8.25 0.34 15.60
C PRO A 28 7.49 1.15 16.68
N PRO A 29 7.95 1.19 17.94
CA PRO A 29 7.28 1.93 19.01
C PRO A 29 7.09 3.44 18.75
N SER A 30 7.84 3.99 17.79
CA SER A 30 7.81 5.40 17.38
C SER A 30 6.74 5.72 16.32
N PHE A 31 6.07 4.70 15.78
CA PHE A 31 5.03 4.86 14.77
C PHE A 31 3.65 4.88 15.43
N ASP A 32 2.95 5.99 15.25
CA ASP A 32 1.55 6.12 15.65
C ASP A 32 0.67 5.85 14.42
N PRO A 33 -0.12 4.77 14.40
CA PRO A 33 -1.06 4.50 13.32
C PRO A 33 -2.24 5.48 13.27
N SER A 34 -2.39 6.36 14.27
CA SER A 34 -3.44 7.39 14.38
C SER A 34 -2.96 8.78 13.93
N ASP A 35 -1.85 8.86 13.19
CA ASP A 35 -1.33 10.10 12.63
C ASP A 35 -2.38 10.81 11.76
N GLU A 36 -2.49 12.15 11.85
CA GLU A 36 -3.50 12.94 11.12
C GLU A 36 -3.47 12.74 9.59
N LYS A 37 -2.33 12.34 9.02
CA LYS A 37 -2.17 12.11 7.57
C LYS A 37 -2.37 10.64 7.16
N GLY A 38 -2.46 9.73 8.11
CA GLY A 38 -2.46 8.29 7.87
C GLY A 38 -3.73 7.61 8.36
N LEU A 39 -4.28 6.72 7.54
CA LEU A 39 -5.30 5.77 7.98
C LEU A 39 -4.75 4.36 7.85
N VAL A 40 -4.59 3.67 8.98
CA VAL A 40 -4.18 2.26 9.03
C VAL A 40 -5.40 1.39 9.33
N VAL A 41 -5.69 0.43 8.44
CA VAL A 41 -6.85 -0.48 8.58
C VAL A 41 -6.46 -1.91 8.29
N SER A 42 -7.21 -2.87 8.83
CA SER A 42 -6.96 -4.30 8.60
C SER A 42 -7.50 -4.81 7.26
N TRP A 43 -8.45 -4.10 6.68
CA TRP A 43 -9.08 -4.43 5.41
C TRP A 43 -9.72 -3.18 4.79
N CYS A 44 -9.80 -3.14 3.45
CA CYS A 44 -10.55 -2.12 2.73
C CYS A 44 -11.20 -2.71 1.46
N PRO A 45 -12.26 -2.08 0.91
CA PRO A 45 -12.77 -2.42 -0.42
C PRO A 45 -11.81 -1.91 -1.50
N GLN A 46 -10.70 -2.63 -1.71
CA GLN A 46 -9.55 -2.17 -2.52
C GLN A 46 -9.94 -1.62 -3.90
N LEU A 47 -10.83 -2.30 -4.62
CA LEU A 47 -11.26 -1.84 -5.95
C LEU A 47 -11.97 -0.47 -5.89
N GLU A 48 -12.82 -0.24 -4.88
CA GLU A 48 -13.50 1.04 -4.69
C GLU A 48 -12.50 2.13 -4.27
N VAL A 49 -11.55 1.79 -3.40
CA VAL A 49 -10.45 2.68 -2.99
C VAL A 49 -9.62 3.08 -4.21
N LEU A 50 -9.18 2.12 -5.03
CA LEU A 50 -8.38 2.38 -6.23
C LEU A 50 -9.14 3.21 -7.27
N ASN A 51 -10.47 3.11 -7.32
CA ASN A 51 -11.31 3.89 -8.22
C ASN A 51 -11.59 5.33 -7.70
N HIS A 52 -11.12 5.67 -6.50
CA HIS A 52 -11.32 6.98 -5.91
C HIS A 52 -10.31 7.99 -6.44
N GLU A 53 -10.79 9.18 -6.85
CA GLU A 53 -9.96 10.23 -7.47
C GLU A 53 -8.81 10.76 -6.59
N SER A 54 -8.93 10.61 -5.27
CA SER A 54 -7.88 10.98 -4.31
C SER A 54 -6.68 10.04 -4.32
N VAL A 55 -6.78 8.85 -4.93
CA VAL A 55 -5.66 7.90 -5.01
C VAL A 55 -4.73 8.30 -6.16
N GLY A 56 -3.62 8.93 -5.81
CA GLY A 56 -2.60 9.32 -6.78
C GLY A 56 -1.60 8.20 -7.13
N CYS A 57 -1.43 7.20 -6.25
CA CYS A 57 -0.48 6.12 -6.43
C CYS A 57 -0.84 4.92 -5.54
N PHE A 58 -0.55 3.71 -6.03
CA PHE A 58 -0.73 2.46 -5.30
C PHE A 58 0.62 1.76 -5.04
N VAL A 59 1.04 1.68 -3.78
CA VAL A 59 2.21 0.88 -3.39
C VAL A 59 1.77 -0.57 -3.23
N THR A 60 2.32 -1.47 -4.03
CA THR A 60 1.82 -2.84 -4.13
C THR A 60 2.92 -3.87 -4.21
N HIS A 61 2.68 -5.02 -3.59
CA HIS A 61 3.51 -6.21 -3.76
C HIS A 61 3.39 -6.86 -5.14
N CYS A 62 2.61 -6.29 -6.07
CA CYS A 62 2.48 -6.77 -7.45
C CYS A 62 1.84 -8.17 -7.57
N GLY A 63 0.95 -8.52 -6.63
CA GLY A 63 0.07 -9.68 -6.79
C GLY A 63 -0.87 -9.49 -7.99
N TRP A 64 -1.11 -10.57 -8.73
CA TRP A 64 -1.82 -10.54 -10.02
C TRP A 64 -3.16 -9.79 -9.99
N ASN A 65 -4.02 -10.09 -9.01
CA ASN A 65 -5.35 -9.45 -8.92
C ASN A 65 -5.24 -7.94 -8.64
N SER A 66 -4.47 -7.55 -7.62
CA SER A 66 -4.28 -6.13 -7.28
C SER A 66 -3.66 -5.34 -8.43
N MET A 67 -2.75 -5.97 -9.19
CA MET A 67 -2.17 -5.37 -10.40
C MET A 67 -3.23 -5.15 -11.49
N LEU A 68 -4.08 -6.13 -11.76
CA LEU A 68 -5.15 -6.00 -12.75
C LEU A 68 -6.15 -4.90 -12.37
N GLU A 69 -6.53 -4.80 -11.10
CA GLU A 69 -7.42 -3.75 -10.60
C GLU A 69 -6.81 -2.35 -10.85
N ALA A 70 -5.57 -2.14 -10.45
CA ALA A 70 -4.88 -0.86 -10.61
C ALA A 70 -4.68 -0.48 -12.09
N LEU A 71 -4.26 -1.44 -12.94
CA LEU A 71 -4.10 -1.20 -14.38
C LEU A 71 -5.43 -0.87 -15.05
N SER A 72 -6.50 -1.57 -14.69
CA SER A 72 -7.84 -1.35 -15.27
C SER A 72 -8.40 0.04 -14.93
N LEU A 73 -7.99 0.61 -13.80
CA LEU A 73 -8.39 1.92 -13.32
C LEU A 73 -7.38 3.03 -13.64
N GLY A 74 -6.26 2.69 -14.28
CA GLY A 74 -5.22 3.66 -14.64
C GLY A 74 -4.47 4.25 -13.44
N VAL A 75 -4.40 3.54 -12.31
CA VAL A 75 -3.71 4.00 -11.10
C VAL A 75 -2.21 3.72 -11.20
N PRO A 76 -1.33 4.74 -11.11
CA PRO A 76 0.11 4.54 -11.07
C PRO A 76 0.53 3.64 -9.89
N MET A 77 1.52 2.77 -10.10
CA MET A 77 1.97 1.81 -9.09
C MET A 77 3.44 2.01 -8.70
N VAL A 78 3.72 1.85 -7.41
CA VAL A 78 5.09 1.63 -6.90
C VAL A 78 5.21 0.16 -6.52
N ALA A 79 6.05 -0.55 -7.26
CA ALA A 79 6.26 -1.98 -7.08
C ALA A 79 7.17 -2.30 -5.89
N MET A 80 6.70 -3.14 -4.97
CA MET A 80 7.48 -3.70 -3.86
C MET A 80 7.28 -5.23 -3.77
N PRO A 81 7.69 -6.00 -4.80
CA PRO A 81 7.44 -7.44 -4.86
C PRO A 81 8.06 -8.18 -3.68
N GLN A 82 7.38 -9.21 -3.19
CA GLN A 82 7.81 -9.97 -2.01
C GLN A 82 8.20 -11.42 -2.35
N TRP A 83 7.43 -12.12 -3.19
CA TRP A 83 7.63 -13.56 -3.44
C TRP A 83 7.02 -14.06 -4.76
N THR A 84 7.45 -15.25 -5.18
CA THR A 84 6.92 -16.01 -6.33
C THR A 84 6.95 -15.22 -7.65
N ASP A 85 5.79 -14.95 -8.24
CA ASP A 85 5.60 -14.33 -9.56
C ASP A 85 5.62 -12.79 -9.50
N GLN A 86 5.58 -12.21 -8.30
CA GLN A 86 5.44 -10.77 -8.11
C GLN A 86 6.59 -9.96 -8.71
N GLY A 87 7.82 -10.48 -8.69
CA GLY A 87 8.96 -9.83 -9.33
C GLY A 87 8.83 -9.79 -10.86
N THR A 88 8.26 -10.84 -11.45
CA THR A 88 7.94 -10.87 -12.88
C THR A 88 6.82 -9.88 -13.18
N ASN A 89 5.74 -9.89 -12.41
CA ASN A 89 4.62 -8.96 -12.57
C ASN A 89 5.12 -7.51 -12.49
N ALA A 90 5.92 -7.18 -11.47
CA ALA A 90 6.51 -5.86 -11.26
C ALA A 90 7.34 -5.35 -12.45
N LYS A 91 7.95 -6.24 -13.24
CA LYS A 91 8.74 -5.87 -14.43
C LYS A 91 7.87 -5.45 -15.62
N TYR A 92 6.60 -5.82 -15.63
CA TYR A 92 5.66 -5.58 -16.72
C TYR A 92 4.68 -4.45 -16.45
N ILE A 93 4.82 -3.75 -15.32
CA ILE A 93 4.12 -2.49 -15.00
C ILE A 93 5.10 -1.32 -15.04
#